data_AF-A0A2L0F319-F1
#
_entry.id   AF-A0A2L0F319-F1
#
_cell.length_a   1.000
_cell.length_b   1.000
_cell.length_c   1.000
_cell.angle_alpha   90.00
_cell.angle_beta   90.00
_cell.angle_gamma   90.00
#
_symmetry.space_group_name_H-M   'P 1'
#
loop_
_entity.id
_entity.type
_entity.pdbx_description
1 polymer ?
#
loop_
_entity_poly.entity_id
_entity_poly.type
_entity_poly.pdbx_seq_one_letter_code
_entity_poly.pdbx_strand_id
1 'polypeptide(L)'
;MTTNDNATLRHIPTSPEMEAIAAIKDPALRNLQITLAYHDITLAMADMLGKKDLTWCAFGAWASKTAGIFIRNEEAPAFVRTFLEDTRRVLSDSHLLAPLRAAFGSDVSLEPLLTVVARRALDSVAAEIGQGNLMVFQEIGIWFARMIETFHGDTAPDPAKLSRFLSQFKPGPVRQGGQDLLIKAFTNYYAAMFEQDPKKKSELIFLANAQTGYQEQTRVDPRVKGGLEAPVAVMLFEALPVSFMEEDPIAELKEKLEALKQQVIEMKEQVEENLSMLMARVARSVQDTWRKLTTRWLMRLNLPEGALDMGRDIPALSSGKMFPAEIETIDNIELRALLYELDRSPNTLVGSAASDWADLGERMHYIVDLFRSRQQASDMLKAPFTPAQIEVIRRGGLPQGSL
;
A
#
# COMPACT_ATOMS: atom_id res chain seq x y z
N MET A 1 -18.04 -32.52 -32.59
CA MET A 1 -18.04 -33.36 -31.37
C MET A 1 -16.58 -33.45 -30.96
N THR A 2 -16.07 -32.73 -29.97
CA THR A 2 -16.57 -32.61 -28.59
C THR A 2 -16.30 -31.20 -28.04
N THR A 3 -17.37 -30.50 -27.70
CA THR A 3 -17.41 -29.35 -26.81
C THR A 3 -17.03 -29.84 -25.42
N ASN A 4 -15.82 -29.54 -24.95
CA ASN A 4 -15.48 -29.63 -23.53
C ASN A 4 -15.97 -28.36 -22.84
N ASP A 5 -17.30 -28.15 -22.85
CA ASP A 5 -17.98 -27.26 -21.92
C ASP A 5 -18.08 -27.98 -20.57
N ASN A 6 -16.93 -28.17 -19.92
CA ASN A 6 -16.95 -28.22 -18.47
C ASN A 6 -17.05 -26.76 -18.01
N ALA A 7 -18.27 -26.24 -18.03
CA ALA A 7 -18.63 -25.10 -17.20
C ALA A 7 -18.46 -25.56 -15.74
N THR A 8 -17.21 -25.57 -15.25
CA THR A 8 -16.94 -25.52 -13.82
C THR A 8 -17.73 -24.32 -13.32
N LEU A 9 -18.80 -24.57 -12.56
CA LEU A 9 -19.57 -23.55 -11.88
C LEU A 9 -18.57 -22.59 -11.24
N ARG A 10 -18.60 -21.33 -11.67
CA ARG A 10 -17.72 -20.29 -11.13
C ARG A 10 -17.99 -20.23 -9.63
N HIS A 11 -16.93 -20.29 -8.84
CA HIS A 11 -17.03 -20.17 -7.39
C HIS A 11 -17.62 -18.79 -7.05
N ILE A 12 -18.75 -18.78 -6.33
CA ILE A 12 -19.35 -17.57 -5.80
C ILE A 12 -18.76 -17.34 -4.41
N PRO A 13 -18.03 -16.23 -4.17
CA PRO A 13 -17.38 -15.97 -2.90
C PRO A 13 -18.41 -15.66 -1.81
N THR A 14 -18.19 -16.20 -0.62
CA THR A 14 -19.08 -16.03 0.54
C THR A 14 -18.42 -15.22 1.65
N SER A 15 -19.23 -14.53 2.46
CA SER A 15 -18.70 -13.74 3.58
C SER A 15 -18.00 -14.58 4.67
N PRO A 16 -18.45 -15.80 5.02
CA PRO A 16 -17.70 -16.68 5.91
C PRO A 16 -16.33 -17.11 5.34
N GLU A 17 -16.21 -17.31 4.03
CA GLU A 17 -14.91 -17.60 3.39
C GLU A 17 -13.96 -16.40 3.51
N MET A 18 -14.46 -15.17 3.28
CA MET A 18 -13.66 -13.96 3.47
C MET A 18 -13.22 -13.80 4.93
N GLU A 19 -14.09 -14.09 5.89
CA GLU A 19 -13.77 -14.06 7.32
C GLU A 19 -12.70 -15.12 7.68
N ALA A 20 -12.78 -16.32 7.09
CA ALA A 20 -11.78 -17.37 7.26
C ALA A 20 -10.40 -16.97 6.70
N ILE A 21 -10.37 -16.35 5.52
CA ILE A 21 -9.14 -15.81 4.91
C ILE A 21 -8.54 -14.73 5.81
N ALA A 22 -9.37 -13.81 6.32
CA ALA A 22 -8.91 -12.74 7.22
C ALA A 22 -8.31 -13.28 8.53
N ALA A 23 -8.75 -14.46 8.99
CA ALA A 23 -8.26 -15.10 10.20
C ALA A 23 -6.89 -15.80 10.07
N ILE A 24 -6.38 -15.99 8.84
CA ILE A 24 -5.08 -16.63 8.58
C ILE A 24 -3.96 -15.85 9.28
N LYS A 25 -3.10 -16.54 10.04
CA LYS A 25 -2.03 -15.89 10.82
C LYS A 25 -0.82 -15.50 9.99
N ASP A 26 -0.41 -16.38 9.08
CA ASP A 26 0.70 -16.10 8.16
C ASP A 26 0.31 -14.96 7.21
N PRO A 27 0.96 -13.79 7.28
CA PRO A 27 0.63 -12.64 6.44
C PRO A 27 0.89 -12.88 4.95
N ALA A 28 1.89 -13.70 4.60
CA ALA A 28 2.21 -14.01 3.21
C ALA A 28 1.10 -14.86 2.58
N LEU A 29 0.75 -15.97 3.23
CA LEU A 29 -0.35 -16.82 2.78
C LEU A 29 -1.69 -16.07 2.78
N ARG A 30 -1.95 -15.28 3.83
CA ARG A 30 -3.16 -14.46 3.92
C ARG A 30 -3.27 -13.50 2.75
N ASN A 31 -2.21 -12.75 2.42
CA ASN A 31 -2.21 -11.83 1.29
C ASN A 31 -2.48 -12.53 -0.05
N LEU A 32 -1.90 -13.72 -0.28
CA LEU A 32 -2.16 -14.49 -1.49
C LEU A 32 -3.64 -14.88 -1.60
N GLN A 33 -4.25 -15.34 -0.50
CA GLN A 33 -5.66 -15.67 -0.47
C GLN A 33 -6.57 -14.43 -0.56
N ILE A 34 -6.22 -13.31 0.06
CA ILE A 34 -6.91 -12.02 -0.11
C ILE A 34 -6.89 -11.60 -1.58
N THR A 35 -5.74 -11.73 -2.24
CA THR A 35 -5.57 -11.36 -3.65
C THR A 35 -6.45 -12.22 -4.56
N LEU A 36 -6.56 -13.52 -4.31
CA LEU A 36 -7.48 -14.41 -5.03
C LEU A 36 -8.94 -14.15 -4.69
N ALA A 37 -9.25 -13.88 -3.44
CA ALA A 37 -10.61 -13.55 -3.01
C ALA A 37 -11.11 -12.28 -3.73
N TYR A 38 -10.28 -11.24 -3.85
CA TYR A 38 -10.65 -10.07 -4.65
C TYR A 38 -10.90 -10.43 -6.12
N HIS A 39 -10.09 -11.31 -6.71
CA HIS A 39 -10.32 -11.78 -8.09
C HIS A 39 -11.66 -12.53 -8.23
N ASP A 40 -11.95 -13.45 -7.31
CA ASP A 40 -13.22 -14.20 -7.31
C ASP A 40 -14.43 -13.25 -7.11
N ILE A 41 -14.30 -12.26 -6.22
CA ILE A 41 -15.29 -11.17 -6.04
C ILE A 41 -15.45 -10.34 -7.31
N THR A 42 -14.36 -9.95 -7.98
CA THR A 42 -14.39 -9.20 -9.23
C THR A 42 -15.20 -9.95 -10.29
N LEU A 43 -14.98 -11.25 -10.43
CA LEU A 43 -15.72 -12.06 -11.40
C LEU A 43 -17.21 -12.16 -11.05
N ALA A 44 -17.55 -12.38 -9.78
CA ALA A 44 -18.95 -12.45 -9.34
C ALA A 44 -19.68 -11.10 -9.47
N MET A 45 -19.01 -9.99 -9.15
CA MET A 45 -19.55 -8.65 -9.38
C MET A 45 -19.76 -8.36 -10.87
N ALA A 46 -18.84 -8.84 -11.74
CA ALA A 46 -19.00 -8.71 -13.18
C ALA A 46 -20.17 -9.55 -13.73
N ASP A 47 -20.51 -10.66 -13.07
CA ASP A 47 -21.70 -11.45 -13.42
C ASP A 47 -23.01 -10.72 -13.00
N MET A 48 -22.98 -9.89 -11.95
CA MET A 48 -24.11 -9.05 -11.52
C MET A 48 -24.25 -7.73 -12.30
N LEU A 49 -23.14 -7.07 -12.61
CA LEU A 49 -23.12 -5.72 -13.20
C LEU A 49 -22.82 -5.72 -14.70
N GLY A 50 -22.31 -6.83 -15.24
CA GLY A 50 -21.70 -6.88 -16.57
C GLY A 50 -20.19 -6.70 -16.52
N LYS A 51 -19.51 -7.12 -17.59
CA LYS A 51 -18.03 -7.19 -17.66
C LYS A 51 -17.36 -5.92 -18.19
N LYS A 52 -18.15 -4.91 -18.57
CA LYS A 52 -17.63 -3.70 -19.21
C LYS A 52 -16.93 -2.80 -18.21
N ASP A 53 -17.60 -2.45 -17.13
CA ASP A 53 -17.11 -1.54 -16.09
C ASP A 53 -16.64 -2.34 -14.87
N LEU A 54 -15.40 -2.12 -14.47
CA LEU A 54 -14.78 -2.77 -13.33
C LEU A 54 -15.27 -2.14 -12.03
N THR A 55 -15.47 -2.97 -11.02
CA THR A 55 -15.67 -2.53 -9.64
C THR A 55 -14.33 -2.31 -8.93
N TRP A 56 -14.38 -1.66 -7.77
CA TRP A 56 -13.23 -1.41 -6.91
C TRP A 56 -12.42 -2.70 -6.63
N CYS A 57 -13.07 -3.86 -6.51
CA CYS A 57 -12.41 -5.13 -6.24
C CYS A 57 -11.38 -5.52 -7.30
N ALA A 58 -11.58 -5.13 -8.57
CA ALA A 58 -10.58 -5.39 -9.62
C ALA A 58 -9.28 -4.65 -9.31
N PHE A 59 -9.36 -3.38 -8.93
CA PHE A 59 -8.22 -2.59 -8.48
C PHE A 59 -7.62 -3.15 -7.18
N GLY A 60 -8.47 -3.53 -6.23
CA GLY A 60 -8.09 -4.16 -4.98
C GLY A 60 -7.28 -5.45 -5.17
N ALA A 61 -7.62 -6.29 -6.15
CA ALA A 61 -6.86 -7.50 -6.47
C ALA A 61 -5.41 -7.18 -6.88
N TRP A 62 -5.22 -6.23 -7.80
CA TRP A 62 -3.89 -5.85 -8.29
C TRP A 62 -3.08 -5.03 -7.29
N ALA A 63 -3.73 -4.16 -6.51
CA ALA A 63 -3.11 -3.47 -5.39
C ALA A 63 -2.68 -4.46 -4.30
N SER A 64 -3.52 -5.44 -3.96
CA SER A 64 -3.20 -6.52 -3.01
C SER A 64 -2.05 -7.39 -3.49
N LYS A 65 -2.04 -7.71 -4.80
CA LYS A 65 -0.93 -8.43 -5.44
C LYS A 65 0.39 -7.65 -5.27
N THR A 66 0.35 -6.35 -5.55
CA THR A 66 1.51 -5.45 -5.42
C THR A 66 1.97 -5.36 -3.97
N ALA A 67 1.05 -5.20 -3.02
CA ALA A 67 1.34 -5.23 -1.58
C ALA A 67 2.04 -6.54 -1.15
N GLY A 68 1.68 -7.66 -1.80
CA GLY A 68 2.27 -8.97 -1.57
C GLY A 68 3.79 -9.03 -1.75
N ILE A 69 4.34 -8.28 -2.71
CA ILE A 69 5.79 -8.21 -2.97
C ILE A 69 6.52 -7.72 -1.71
N PHE A 70 5.94 -6.72 -1.03
CA PHE A 70 6.47 -6.15 0.21
C PHE A 70 6.27 -7.11 1.39
N ILE A 71 5.07 -7.67 1.53
CA ILE A 71 4.73 -8.59 2.63
C ILE A 71 5.64 -9.83 2.62
N ARG A 72 6.03 -10.31 1.44
CA ARG A 72 6.90 -11.47 1.25
C ARG A 72 8.39 -11.11 1.16
N ASN A 73 8.76 -9.84 1.28
CA ASN A 73 10.13 -9.34 1.19
C ASN A 73 10.86 -9.76 -0.12
N GLU A 74 10.14 -9.89 -1.24
CA GLU A 74 10.69 -10.47 -2.49
C GLU A 74 11.83 -9.63 -3.10
N GLU A 75 11.74 -8.30 -2.99
CA GLU A 75 12.75 -7.36 -3.51
C GLU A 75 13.73 -6.87 -2.43
N ALA A 76 13.61 -7.35 -1.19
CA ALA A 76 14.43 -6.90 -0.06
C ALA A 76 15.94 -6.95 -0.36
N PRO A 77 16.51 -7.98 -1.02
CA PRO A 77 17.94 -8.00 -1.34
C PRO A 77 18.37 -6.86 -2.28
N ALA A 78 17.57 -6.56 -3.30
CA ALA A 78 17.85 -5.49 -4.25
C ALA A 78 17.70 -4.11 -3.59
N PHE A 79 16.68 -3.96 -2.73
CA PHE A 79 16.46 -2.75 -1.94
C PHE A 79 17.64 -2.47 -1.00
N VAL A 80 18.04 -3.45 -0.18
CA VAL A 80 19.14 -3.28 0.79
C VAL A 80 20.43 -2.92 0.09
N ARG A 81 20.76 -3.59 -1.02
CA ARG A 81 21.96 -3.25 -1.81
C ARG A 81 21.93 -1.79 -2.27
N THR A 82 20.83 -1.35 -2.87
CA THR A 82 20.67 0.03 -3.36
C THR A 82 20.74 1.04 -2.21
N PHE A 83 20.12 0.73 -1.08
CA PHE A 83 20.15 1.57 0.12
C PHE A 83 21.57 1.77 0.65
N LEU A 84 22.36 0.69 0.72
CA LEU A 84 23.75 0.74 1.18
C LEU A 84 24.61 1.58 0.23
N GLU A 85 24.46 1.38 -1.08
CA GLU A 85 25.18 2.13 -2.12
C GLU A 85 24.87 3.63 -2.06
N ASP A 86 23.59 4.01 -2.03
CA ASP A 86 23.17 5.41 -1.97
C ASP A 86 23.58 6.07 -0.65
N THR A 87 23.41 5.38 0.48
CA THR A 87 23.82 5.89 1.80
C THR A 87 25.33 6.11 1.85
N ARG A 88 26.12 5.16 1.36
CA ARG A 88 27.59 5.27 1.30
C ARG A 88 28.01 6.49 0.48
N ARG A 89 27.37 6.73 -0.66
CA ARG A 89 27.64 7.89 -1.51
C ARG A 89 27.36 9.20 -0.77
N VAL A 90 26.16 9.35 -0.19
CA VAL A 90 25.76 10.56 0.55
C VAL A 90 26.70 10.85 1.73
N LEU A 91 27.05 9.83 2.52
CA LEU A 91 27.95 10.01 3.67
C LEU A 91 29.39 10.34 3.26
N SER A 92 29.85 9.82 2.11
CA SER A 92 31.17 10.11 1.57
C SER A 92 31.26 11.53 1.02
N ASP A 93 30.28 11.95 0.21
CA ASP A 93 30.21 13.30 -0.38
C ASP A 93 30.07 14.39 0.69
N SER A 94 29.43 14.06 1.82
CA SER A 94 29.27 14.97 2.95
C SER A 94 30.45 14.96 3.92
N HIS A 95 31.52 14.21 3.62
CA HIS A 95 32.69 13.98 4.49
C HIS A 95 32.35 13.49 5.91
N LEU A 96 31.16 12.94 6.15
CA LEU A 96 30.69 12.53 7.49
C LEU A 96 31.41 11.27 8.00
N LEU A 97 31.99 10.47 7.11
CA LEU A 97 32.78 9.30 7.47
C LEU A 97 34.22 9.64 7.89
N ALA A 98 34.75 10.81 7.52
CA ALA A 98 36.14 11.15 7.78
C ALA A 98 36.44 11.30 9.29
N PRO A 99 35.62 12.00 10.10
CA PRO A 99 35.84 12.07 11.54
C PRO A 99 35.65 10.71 12.23
N LEU A 100 34.70 9.88 11.78
CA LEU A 100 34.52 8.51 12.31
C LEU A 100 35.75 7.64 12.07
N ARG A 101 36.32 7.69 10.86
CA ARG A 101 37.57 6.98 10.54
C ARG A 101 38.77 7.52 11.30
N ALA A 102 38.81 8.83 11.55
CA ALA A 102 39.87 9.44 12.35
C ALA A 102 39.78 9.02 13.83
N ALA A 103 38.56 8.93 14.38
CA ALA A 103 38.32 8.58 15.77
C ALA A 103 38.48 7.07 16.05
N PHE A 104 38.06 6.20 15.11
CA PHE A 104 37.94 4.76 15.34
C PHE A 104 38.78 3.90 14.39
N GLY A 105 39.55 4.51 13.49
CA GLY A 105 40.41 3.83 12.51
C GLY A 105 39.82 3.76 11.10
N SER A 106 40.69 3.61 10.09
CA SER A 106 40.28 3.58 8.68
C SER A 106 39.41 2.39 8.30
N ASP A 107 39.45 1.31 9.09
CA ASP A 107 38.70 0.07 8.86
C ASP A 107 37.24 0.12 9.35
N VAL A 108 36.82 1.24 9.96
CA VAL A 108 35.44 1.42 10.44
C VAL A 108 34.47 1.44 9.28
N SER A 109 33.59 0.43 9.25
CA SER A 109 32.50 0.29 8.28
C SER A 109 31.15 0.36 8.97
N LEU A 110 30.28 1.25 8.49
CA LEU A 110 28.88 1.32 8.91
C LEU A 110 28.00 0.29 8.18
N GLU A 111 28.54 -0.43 7.20
CA GLU A 111 27.76 -1.31 6.33
C GLU A 111 27.02 -2.44 7.08
N PRO A 112 27.63 -3.15 8.05
CA PRO A 112 26.91 -4.16 8.84
C PRO A 112 25.75 -3.55 9.63
N LEU A 113 25.98 -2.39 10.25
CA LEU A 113 24.97 -1.64 11.01
C LEU A 113 23.82 -1.19 10.11
N LEU A 114 24.13 -0.55 8.98
CA LEU A 114 23.14 -0.11 8.00
C LEU A 114 22.35 -1.28 7.42
N THR A 115 22.97 -2.45 7.26
CA THR A 115 22.28 -3.67 6.80
C THR A 115 21.24 -4.14 7.83
N VAL A 116 21.58 -4.18 9.11
CA VAL A 116 20.65 -4.54 10.19
C VAL A 116 19.49 -3.55 10.25
N VAL A 117 19.79 -2.25 10.22
CA VAL A 117 18.80 -1.17 10.22
C VAL A 117 17.87 -1.27 9.02
N ALA A 118 18.41 -1.49 7.82
CA ALA A 118 17.62 -1.62 6.60
C ALA A 118 16.66 -2.81 6.66
N ARG A 119 17.11 -3.97 7.16
CA ARG A 119 16.27 -5.16 7.32
C ARG A 119 15.14 -4.92 8.32
N ARG A 120 15.45 -4.38 9.50
CA ARG A 120 14.43 -4.07 10.52
C ARG A 120 13.41 -3.06 10.00
N ALA A 121 13.85 -2.05 9.25
CA ALA A 121 12.97 -1.07 8.66
C ALA A 121 12.10 -1.70 7.56
N LEU A 122 12.63 -2.59 6.71
CA LEU A 122 11.84 -3.34 5.73
C LEU A 122 10.77 -4.22 6.40
N ASP A 123 11.12 -4.92 7.48
CA ASP A 123 10.17 -5.74 8.24
C ASP A 123 9.04 -4.88 8.84
N SER A 124 9.37 -3.67 9.31
CA SER A 124 8.37 -2.70 9.77
C SER A 124 7.43 -2.27 8.63
N VAL A 125 7.97 -1.97 7.44
CA VAL A 125 7.17 -1.62 6.26
C VAL A 125 6.26 -2.77 5.84
N ALA A 126 6.79 -3.99 5.77
CA ALA A 126 6.03 -5.19 5.43
C ALA A 126 4.89 -5.42 6.44
N ALA A 127 5.13 -5.20 7.74
CA ALA A 127 4.12 -5.31 8.77
C ALA A 127 3.00 -4.26 8.64
N GLU A 128 3.32 -3.01 8.33
CA GLU A 128 2.33 -1.95 8.11
C GLU A 128 1.46 -2.22 6.87
N ILE A 129 2.09 -2.62 5.76
CA ILE A 129 1.38 -2.96 4.51
C ILE A 129 0.50 -4.21 4.72
N GLY A 130 1.02 -5.25 5.38
CA GLY A 130 0.27 -6.46 5.66
C GLY A 130 -0.93 -6.26 6.58
N GLN A 131 -0.82 -5.33 7.54
CA GLN A 131 -1.92 -4.93 8.41
C GLN A 131 -2.93 -4.04 7.69
N GLY A 132 -2.47 -3.10 6.85
CA GLY A 132 -3.32 -2.28 6.00
C GLY A 132 -4.15 -3.12 5.01
N ASN A 133 -3.52 -4.06 4.30
CA ASN A 133 -4.20 -4.98 3.38
C ASN A 133 -5.27 -5.83 4.10
N LEU A 134 -4.98 -6.34 5.30
CA LEU A 134 -5.95 -7.06 6.11
C LEU A 134 -7.13 -6.17 6.53
N MET A 135 -6.85 -4.96 7.03
CA MET A 135 -7.88 -4.02 7.48
C MET A 135 -8.86 -3.69 6.35
N VAL A 136 -8.34 -3.39 5.16
CA VAL A 136 -9.15 -3.12 3.96
C VAL A 136 -9.98 -4.34 3.57
N PHE A 137 -9.39 -5.54 3.60
CA PHE A 137 -10.11 -6.76 3.26
C PHE A 137 -11.27 -7.04 4.24
N GLN A 138 -11.07 -6.80 5.53
CA GLN A 138 -12.10 -6.96 6.55
C GLN A 138 -13.24 -5.93 6.41
N GLU A 139 -12.93 -4.66 6.12
CA GLU A 139 -13.95 -3.61 6.02
C GLU A 139 -14.62 -3.52 4.65
N ILE A 140 -13.98 -4.00 3.58
CA ILE A 140 -14.47 -3.83 2.21
C ILE A 140 -14.69 -5.17 1.53
N GLY A 141 -13.68 -6.05 1.50
CA GLY A 141 -13.78 -7.36 0.83
C GLY A 141 -14.94 -8.21 1.32
N ILE A 142 -15.10 -8.32 2.65
CA ILE A 142 -16.23 -9.03 3.28
C ILE A 142 -17.59 -8.46 2.83
N TRP A 143 -17.71 -7.12 2.73
CA TRP A 143 -18.98 -6.50 2.36
C TRP A 143 -19.34 -6.66 0.88
N PHE A 144 -18.35 -6.74 0.00
CA PHE A 144 -18.60 -7.13 -1.39
C PHE A 144 -19.09 -8.57 -1.48
N ALA A 145 -18.48 -9.51 -0.74
CA ALA A 145 -18.98 -10.88 -0.68
C ALA A 145 -20.43 -10.94 -0.16
N ARG A 146 -20.76 -10.17 0.90
CA ARG A 146 -22.14 -10.04 1.40
C ARG A 146 -23.09 -9.45 0.38
N MET A 147 -22.67 -8.46 -0.41
CA MET A 147 -23.48 -7.90 -1.49
C MET A 147 -23.81 -8.97 -2.53
N ILE A 148 -22.80 -9.76 -2.94
CA ILE A 148 -22.97 -10.86 -3.88
C ILE A 148 -23.95 -11.89 -3.32
N GLU A 149 -23.73 -12.39 -2.09
CA GLU A 149 -24.63 -13.34 -1.43
C GLU A 149 -26.07 -12.82 -1.35
N THR A 150 -26.22 -11.52 -1.09
CA THR A 150 -27.53 -10.92 -0.89
C THR A 150 -28.27 -10.75 -2.22
N PHE A 151 -27.63 -10.22 -3.26
CA PHE A 151 -28.32 -9.72 -4.46
C PHE A 151 -28.02 -10.50 -5.74
N HIS A 152 -27.10 -11.46 -5.73
CA HIS A 152 -26.82 -12.26 -6.91
C HIS A 152 -28.08 -13.02 -7.37
N GLY A 153 -28.44 -12.86 -8.64
CA GLY A 153 -29.65 -13.45 -9.23
C GLY A 153 -30.91 -12.60 -9.12
N ASP A 154 -30.87 -11.46 -8.44
CA ASP A 154 -32.00 -10.52 -8.44
C ASP A 154 -32.21 -9.94 -9.84
N THR A 155 -33.45 -10.02 -10.35
CA THR A 155 -33.82 -9.50 -11.68
C THR A 155 -34.62 -8.21 -11.63
N ALA A 156 -34.97 -7.72 -10.43
CA ALA A 156 -35.71 -6.49 -10.24
C ALA A 156 -35.33 -5.80 -8.91
N PRO A 157 -35.48 -4.47 -8.80
CA PRO A 157 -35.23 -3.75 -7.55
C PRO A 157 -36.18 -4.17 -6.41
N ASP A 158 -35.62 -4.36 -5.22
CA ASP A 158 -36.28 -4.56 -3.93
C ASP A 158 -35.68 -3.57 -2.91
N PRO A 159 -36.29 -2.39 -2.75
CA PRO A 159 -35.83 -1.37 -1.81
C PRO A 159 -35.81 -1.83 -0.35
N ALA A 160 -36.69 -2.76 0.04
CA ALA A 160 -36.74 -3.26 1.41
C ALA A 160 -35.56 -4.19 1.69
N LYS A 161 -35.17 -5.02 0.72
CA LYS A 161 -33.97 -5.85 0.79
C LYS A 161 -32.70 -5.00 0.83
N LEU A 162 -32.61 -3.97 -0.01
CA LEU A 162 -31.51 -3.01 0.05
C LEU A 162 -31.43 -2.33 1.42
N SER A 163 -32.55 -1.85 1.97
CA SER A 163 -32.57 -1.21 3.29
C SER A 163 -32.08 -2.14 4.41
N ARG A 164 -32.43 -3.44 4.38
CA ARG A 164 -31.94 -4.44 5.35
C ARG A 164 -30.45 -4.73 5.19
N PHE A 165 -29.92 -4.69 3.97
CA PHE A 165 -28.49 -4.82 3.73
C PHE A 165 -27.74 -3.61 4.29
N LEU A 166 -28.18 -2.40 3.95
CA LEU A 166 -27.52 -1.15 4.35
C LEU A 166 -27.61 -0.87 5.86
N SER A 167 -28.67 -1.33 6.54
CA SER A 167 -28.84 -1.12 7.98
C SER A 167 -27.78 -1.82 8.85
N GLN A 168 -26.97 -2.70 8.26
CA GLN A 168 -25.91 -3.42 8.97
C GLN A 168 -24.59 -2.65 9.00
N PHE A 169 -24.44 -1.59 8.21
CA PHE A 169 -23.27 -0.71 8.24
C PHE A 169 -23.33 0.22 9.44
N LYS A 170 -22.17 0.64 9.93
CA LYS A 170 -22.08 1.65 10.99
C LYS A 170 -22.26 3.05 10.39
N PRO A 171 -23.34 3.79 10.72
CA PRO A 171 -23.55 5.13 10.19
C PRO A 171 -22.50 6.12 10.74
N GLY A 172 -22.24 7.17 9.98
CA GLY A 172 -21.36 8.28 10.30
C GLY A 172 -20.15 8.42 9.35
N PRO A 173 -19.41 9.54 9.48
CA PRO A 173 -18.28 9.83 8.61
C PRO A 173 -17.09 8.89 8.89
N VAL A 174 -16.33 8.56 7.85
CA VAL A 174 -15.18 7.64 7.92
C VAL A 174 -14.13 8.06 8.95
N ARG A 175 -13.85 9.36 9.08
CA ARG A 175 -12.88 9.89 10.05
C ARG A 175 -13.30 9.69 11.52
N GLN A 176 -14.58 9.47 11.79
CA GLN A 176 -15.12 9.14 13.11
C GLN A 176 -15.43 7.64 13.25
N GLY A 177 -14.98 6.86 12.27
CA GLY A 177 -15.13 5.42 12.24
C GLY A 177 -16.48 4.91 11.75
N GLY A 178 -17.29 5.73 11.09
CA GLY A 178 -18.48 5.29 10.37
C GLY A 178 -18.21 4.86 8.93
N GLN A 179 -19.26 4.50 8.21
CA GLN A 179 -19.22 3.85 6.89
C GLN A 179 -20.18 4.52 5.89
N ASP A 180 -20.50 5.81 6.06
CA ASP A 180 -21.41 6.54 5.16
C ASP A 180 -20.99 6.47 3.69
N LEU A 181 -19.68 6.47 3.39
CA LEU A 181 -19.18 6.31 2.03
C LEU A 181 -19.46 4.92 1.47
N LEU A 182 -19.34 3.85 2.28
CA LEU A 182 -19.70 2.50 1.84
C LEU A 182 -21.20 2.34 1.67
N ILE A 183 -22.02 2.91 2.55
CA ILE A 183 -23.49 2.91 2.39
C ILE A 183 -23.86 3.53 1.04
N LYS A 184 -23.26 4.67 0.68
CA LYS A 184 -23.46 5.29 -0.64
C LYS A 184 -22.92 4.41 -1.77
N ALA A 185 -21.72 3.85 -1.63
CA ALA A 185 -21.11 3.02 -2.66
C ALA A 185 -21.95 1.79 -2.99
N PHE A 186 -22.39 1.04 -1.98
CA PHE A 186 -23.24 -0.13 -2.17
C PHE A 186 -24.65 0.22 -2.67
N THR A 187 -25.17 1.39 -2.33
CA THR A 187 -26.40 1.92 -2.95
C THR A 187 -26.22 2.12 -4.45
N ASN A 188 -25.09 2.72 -4.86
CA ASN A 188 -24.76 2.98 -6.26
C ASN A 188 -24.46 1.71 -7.06
N TYR A 189 -23.73 0.74 -6.50
CA TYR A 189 -23.59 -0.57 -7.14
C TYR A 189 -24.93 -1.28 -7.31
N TYR A 190 -25.81 -1.23 -6.30
CA TYR A 190 -27.14 -1.82 -6.39
C TYR A 190 -27.99 -1.15 -7.49
N ALA A 191 -27.98 0.18 -7.58
CA ALA A 191 -28.66 0.90 -8.65
C ALA A 191 -28.11 0.52 -10.04
N ALA A 192 -26.79 0.37 -10.17
CA ALA A 192 -26.13 -0.02 -11.42
C ALA A 192 -26.50 -1.45 -11.89
N MET A 193 -26.95 -2.34 -11.00
CA MET A 193 -27.45 -3.67 -11.41
C MET A 193 -28.63 -3.57 -12.38
N PHE A 194 -29.51 -2.59 -12.17
CA PHE A 194 -30.77 -2.47 -12.92
C PHE A 194 -30.76 -1.34 -13.96
N GLU A 195 -29.75 -0.48 -13.97
CA GLU A 195 -29.58 0.59 -14.96
C GLU A 195 -29.29 0.02 -16.37
N GLN A 196 -29.99 0.55 -17.36
CA GLN A 196 -29.93 0.11 -18.76
C GLN A 196 -29.15 1.10 -19.64
N ASP A 197 -29.12 2.38 -19.26
CA ASP A 197 -28.32 3.38 -19.95
C ASP A 197 -26.82 3.13 -19.67
N PRO A 198 -26.01 2.81 -20.70
CA PRO A 198 -24.60 2.46 -20.49
C PRO A 198 -23.77 3.58 -19.85
N LYS A 199 -24.09 4.85 -20.16
CA LYS A 199 -23.40 6.00 -19.59
C LYS A 199 -23.74 6.13 -18.11
N LYS A 200 -25.02 6.16 -17.76
CA LYS A 200 -25.45 6.27 -16.36
C LYS A 200 -24.92 5.13 -15.52
N LYS A 201 -24.93 3.90 -16.06
CA LYS A 201 -24.36 2.73 -15.39
C LYS A 201 -22.87 2.88 -15.13
N SER A 202 -22.11 3.33 -16.13
CA SER A 202 -20.67 3.57 -15.99
C SER A 202 -20.39 4.63 -14.91
N GLU A 203 -21.18 5.71 -14.87
CA GLU A 203 -21.04 6.76 -13.85
C GLU A 203 -21.44 6.29 -12.44
N LEU A 204 -22.47 5.45 -12.30
CA LEU A 204 -22.85 4.86 -11.01
C LEU A 204 -21.75 3.94 -10.46
N ILE A 205 -21.15 3.10 -11.32
CA ILE A 205 -20.04 2.23 -10.94
C ILE A 205 -18.81 3.06 -10.59
N PHE A 206 -18.51 4.12 -11.36
CA PHE A 206 -17.40 5.01 -11.03
C PHE A 206 -17.59 5.72 -9.69
N LEU A 207 -18.79 6.25 -9.45
CA LEU A 207 -19.15 6.88 -8.18
C LEU A 207 -18.98 5.91 -7.01
N ALA A 208 -19.45 4.68 -7.17
CA ALA A 208 -19.29 3.64 -6.17
C ALA A 208 -17.80 3.32 -5.92
N ASN A 209 -16.99 3.16 -6.99
CA ASN A 209 -15.55 2.93 -6.90
C ASN A 209 -14.84 4.06 -6.13
N ALA A 210 -15.13 5.31 -6.48
CA ALA A 210 -14.53 6.48 -5.84
C ALA A 210 -14.92 6.60 -4.36
N GLN A 211 -16.18 6.32 -4.01
CA GLN A 211 -16.66 6.28 -2.62
C GLN A 211 -16.00 5.14 -1.82
N THR A 212 -15.90 3.94 -2.39
CA THR A 212 -15.18 2.82 -1.77
C THR A 212 -13.70 3.15 -1.56
N GLY A 213 -13.02 3.68 -2.58
CA GLY A 213 -11.63 4.10 -2.49
C GLY A 213 -11.42 5.21 -1.46
N TYR A 214 -12.33 6.17 -1.36
CA TYR A 214 -12.18 7.23 -0.36
C TYR A 214 -12.37 6.71 1.07
N GLN A 215 -13.30 5.77 1.31
CA GLN A 215 -13.41 5.07 2.58
C GLN A 215 -12.09 4.35 2.89
N GLU A 216 -11.63 3.52 1.96
CA GLU A 216 -10.40 2.72 2.08
C GLU A 216 -9.21 3.61 2.45
N GLN A 217 -8.93 4.62 1.63
CA GLN A 217 -7.72 5.42 1.73
C GLN A 217 -7.71 6.30 2.99
N THR A 218 -8.88 6.71 3.47
CA THR A 218 -8.99 7.41 4.76
C THR A 218 -8.71 6.46 5.93
N ARG A 219 -9.12 5.19 5.84
CA ARG A 219 -8.90 4.17 6.87
C ARG A 219 -7.44 3.75 6.97
N VAL A 220 -6.79 3.53 5.84
CA VAL A 220 -5.39 3.09 5.80
C VAL A 220 -4.39 4.24 5.97
N ASP A 221 -4.84 5.50 5.96
CA ASP A 221 -3.94 6.67 6.03
C ASP A 221 -2.88 6.58 7.14
N PRO A 222 -3.20 6.21 8.39
CA PRO A 222 -2.19 6.09 9.44
C PRO A 222 -1.13 5.02 9.14
N ARG A 223 -1.53 3.93 8.46
CA ARG A 223 -0.67 2.81 8.08
C ARG A 223 0.24 3.15 6.90
N VAL A 224 -0.31 3.86 5.91
CA VAL A 224 0.46 4.38 4.77
C VAL A 224 1.58 5.29 5.28
N LYS A 225 1.25 6.21 6.21
CA LYS A 225 2.24 7.07 6.88
C LYS A 225 3.27 6.24 7.65
N GLY A 226 2.83 5.28 8.47
CA GLY A 226 3.72 4.39 9.22
C GLY A 226 4.70 3.61 8.32
N GLY A 227 4.26 3.16 7.14
CA GLY A 227 5.13 2.48 6.16
C GLY A 227 6.12 3.41 5.47
N LEU A 228 5.74 4.65 5.17
CA LEU A 228 6.63 5.62 4.52
C LEU A 228 7.65 6.24 5.50
N GLU A 229 7.29 6.33 6.78
CA GLU A 229 8.03 7.09 7.80
C GLU A 229 8.78 6.19 8.82
N ALA A 230 9.22 5.00 8.41
CA ALA A 230 9.96 4.10 9.32
C ALA A 230 11.09 4.86 10.05
N PRO A 231 11.23 4.71 11.39
CA PRO A 231 12.12 5.52 12.22
C PRO A 231 13.58 5.02 12.14
N VAL A 232 14.14 5.01 10.93
CA VAL A 232 15.48 4.51 10.61
C VAL A 232 16.56 5.21 11.44
N ALA A 233 16.44 6.52 11.68
CA ALA A 233 17.35 7.24 12.55
C ALA A 233 17.36 6.67 13.99
N VAL A 234 16.20 6.34 14.56
CA VAL A 234 16.09 5.75 15.89
C VAL A 234 16.65 4.34 15.90
N MET A 235 16.31 3.53 14.89
CA MET A 235 16.84 2.16 14.75
C MET A 235 18.36 2.15 14.62
N LEU A 236 18.95 3.17 13.97
CA LEU A 236 20.39 3.33 13.86
C LEU A 236 21.03 3.60 15.23
N PHE A 237 20.44 4.48 16.04
CA PHE A 237 20.92 4.74 17.40
C PHE A 237 20.80 3.50 18.30
N GLU A 238 19.68 2.77 18.23
CA GLU A 238 19.47 1.55 19.02
C GLU A 238 20.42 0.40 18.63
N ALA A 239 20.85 0.35 17.37
CA ALA A 239 21.73 -0.70 16.87
C ALA A 239 23.22 -0.41 17.13
N LEU A 240 23.57 0.76 17.68
CA LEU A 240 24.93 1.03 18.18
C LEU A 240 25.15 0.21 19.45
N PRO A 241 26.23 -0.58 19.54
CA PRO A 241 26.55 -1.31 20.77
C PRO A 241 26.76 -0.32 21.93
N VAL A 242 26.09 -0.57 23.06
CA VAL A 242 26.26 0.19 24.33
C VAL A 242 27.70 0.09 24.86
N SER A 243 28.51 -0.81 24.32
CA SER A 243 29.94 -1.03 24.62
C SER A 243 30.86 0.16 24.33
N PHE A 244 30.36 1.26 23.77
CA PHE A 244 31.12 2.51 23.63
C PHE A 244 31.10 3.40 24.89
N MET A 245 30.39 3.01 25.96
CA MET A 245 30.27 3.81 27.19
C MET A 245 30.86 3.17 28.46
N GLU A 246 31.36 1.94 28.40
CA GLU A 246 31.95 1.25 29.55
C GLU A 246 33.32 0.65 29.22
N GLU A 247 34.37 1.46 29.35
CA GLU A 247 35.62 1.00 29.95
C GLU A 247 36.11 2.08 30.90
N ASP A 248 36.19 1.75 32.20
CA ASP A 248 36.89 2.52 33.23
C ASP A 248 38.22 1.80 33.54
N PRO A 249 39.30 2.08 32.79
CA PRO A 249 40.62 1.65 33.20
C PRO A 249 41.26 2.83 33.94
N ILE A 250 41.15 2.87 35.27
CA ILE A 250 42.24 3.21 36.23
C ILE A 250 41.64 3.40 37.63
N ALA A 251 41.72 2.34 38.44
CA ALA A 251 41.48 2.37 39.89
C ALA A 251 42.73 2.77 40.72
N GLU A 252 43.84 3.17 40.10
CA GLU A 252 45.07 3.52 40.81
C GLU A 252 45.77 4.71 40.16
N LEU A 253 45.52 5.92 40.66
CA LEU A 253 46.47 7.04 40.83
C LEU A 253 45.69 8.31 41.20
N LYS A 254 45.37 8.50 42.49
CA LYS A 254 44.30 9.42 42.92
C LYS A 254 44.68 10.82 43.45
N GLU A 255 45.91 11.30 43.38
CA GLU A 255 46.22 12.64 43.95
C GLU A 255 46.91 13.65 43.02
N LYS A 256 47.43 13.25 41.85
CA LYS A 256 47.89 14.20 40.81
C LYS A 256 46.90 14.35 39.65
N LEU A 257 45.77 13.64 39.73
CA LEU A 257 44.87 13.33 38.62
C LEU A 257 43.65 14.28 38.56
N GLU A 258 43.34 15.08 39.58
CA GLU A 258 42.07 15.88 39.59
C GLU A 258 42.04 17.07 38.62
N ALA A 259 43.15 17.78 38.43
CA ALA A 259 43.20 18.85 37.42
C ALA A 259 43.27 18.29 35.98
N LEU A 260 43.93 17.14 35.80
CA LEU A 260 43.98 16.42 34.52
C LEU A 260 42.64 15.73 34.24
N LYS A 261 41.91 15.26 35.26
CA LYS A 261 40.56 14.69 35.17
C LYS A 261 39.57 15.71 34.69
N GLN A 262 39.57 16.92 35.22
CA GLN A 262 38.60 17.92 34.76
C GLN A 262 38.83 18.25 33.28
N GLN A 263 40.09 18.40 32.84
CA GLN A 263 40.41 18.56 31.42
C GLN A 263 40.11 17.30 30.57
N VAL A 264 40.34 16.11 31.10
CA VAL A 264 40.05 14.84 30.40
C VAL A 264 38.54 14.57 30.36
N ILE A 265 37.79 14.95 31.38
CA ILE A 265 36.32 14.89 31.46
C ILE A 265 35.73 15.90 30.49
N GLU A 266 36.17 17.17 30.52
CA GLU A 266 35.72 18.20 29.57
C GLU A 266 36.09 17.83 28.13
N MET A 267 37.28 17.26 27.90
CA MET A 267 37.68 16.76 26.58
C MET A 267 36.88 15.53 26.17
N LYS A 268 36.53 14.64 27.10
CA LYS A 268 35.68 13.47 26.87
C LYS A 268 34.25 13.88 26.56
N GLU A 269 33.66 14.78 27.36
CA GLU A 269 32.33 15.37 27.13
C GLU A 269 32.29 16.09 25.79
N GLN A 270 33.30 16.88 25.46
CA GLN A 270 33.37 17.57 24.17
C GLN A 270 33.50 16.60 22.99
N VAL A 271 34.25 15.50 23.14
CA VAL A 271 34.35 14.43 22.14
C VAL A 271 33.03 13.67 22.01
N GLU A 272 32.36 13.35 23.12
CA GLU A 272 31.05 12.70 23.15
C GLU A 272 29.96 13.58 22.51
N GLU A 273 29.95 14.88 22.78
CA GLU A 273 29.05 15.84 22.15
C GLU A 273 29.32 15.97 20.65
N ASN A 274 30.58 16.08 20.24
CA ASN A 274 30.96 16.17 18.83
C ASN A 274 30.60 14.90 18.07
N LEU A 275 30.84 13.73 18.68
CA LEU A 275 30.44 12.44 18.14
C LEU A 275 28.92 12.31 18.06
N SER A 276 28.19 12.77 19.08
CA SER A 276 26.73 12.77 19.09
C SER A 276 26.14 13.66 18.00
N MET A 277 26.67 14.88 17.83
CA MET A 277 26.26 15.77 16.74
C MET A 277 26.57 15.17 15.37
N LEU A 278 27.72 14.52 15.20
CA LEU A 278 28.09 13.82 13.98
C LEU A 278 27.13 12.66 13.69
N MET A 279 26.86 11.82 14.70
CA MET A 279 25.94 10.70 14.57
C MET A 279 24.51 11.16 14.26
N ALA A 280 24.06 12.29 14.81
CA ALA A 280 22.78 12.89 14.43
C ALA A 280 22.75 13.33 12.96
N ARG A 281 23.86 13.84 12.40
CA ARG A 281 23.95 14.18 10.97
C ARG A 281 23.96 12.93 10.08
N VAL A 282 24.67 11.87 10.50
CA VAL A 282 24.66 10.57 9.84
C VAL A 282 23.23 10.01 9.85
N ALA A 283 22.58 9.93 11.00
CA ALA A 283 21.23 9.42 11.16
C ALA A 283 20.21 10.16 10.28
N ARG A 284 20.29 11.50 10.20
CA ARG A 284 19.45 12.29 9.28
C ARG A 284 19.70 11.94 7.81
N SER A 285 20.96 11.82 7.41
CA SER A 285 21.32 11.48 6.01
C SER A 285 20.83 10.07 5.63
N VAL A 286 20.93 9.12 6.57
CA VAL A 286 20.41 7.75 6.43
C VAL A 286 18.89 7.77 6.33
N GLN A 287 18.20 8.52 7.19
CA GLN A 287 16.73 8.69 7.16
C GLN A 287 16.26 9.31 5.83
N ASP A 288 16.93 10.35 5.33
CA ASP A 288 16.58 10.99 4.07
C ASP A 288 16.78 10.06 2.87
N THR A 289 17.86 9.27 2.89
CA THR A 289 18.13 8.26 1.86
C THR A 289 17.07 7.15 1.90
N TRP A 290 16.73 6.66 3.09
CA TRP A 290 15.65 5.70 3.29
C TRP A 290 14.34 6.22 2.72
N ARG A 291 13.90 7.41 3.15
CA ARG A 291 12.63 8.02 2.70
C ARG A 291 12.57 8.08 1.18
N LYS A 292 13.61 8.60 0.52
CA LYS A 292 13.64 8.69 -0.96
C LYS A 292 13.54 7.32 -1.63
N LEU A 293 14.27 6.33 -1.14
CA LEU A 293 14.27 4.99 -1.72
C LEU A 293 12.92 4.28 -1.51
N THR A 294 12.40 4.31 -0.28
CA THR A 294 11.12 3.70 0.10
C THR A 294 9.97 4.36 -0.65
N THR A 295 9.96 5.69 -0.80
CA THR A 295 8.96 6.40 -1.60
C THR A 295 8.96 5.92 -3.05
N ARG A 296 10.12 5.92 -3.74
CA ARG A 296 10.18 5.42 -5.14
C ARG A 296 9.73 3.97 -5.29
N TRP A 297 9.97 3.17 -4.25
CA TRP A 297 9.68 1.75 -4.29
C TRP A 297 8.20 1.46 -3.97
N LEU A 298 7.61 2.14 -2.98
CA LEU A 298 6.20 2.05 -2.62
C LEU A 298 5.27 2.73 -3.63
N MET A 299 5.75 3.75 -4.35
CA MET A 299 5.01 4.45 -5.39
C MET A 299 4.98 3.68 -6.72
N ARG A 300 4.85 2.35 -6.67
CA ARG A 300 4.64 1.50 -7.85
C ARG A 300 3.42 0.62 -7.68
N LEU A 301 2.57 0.60 -8.70
CA LEU A 301 1.40 -0.27 -8.77
C LEU A 301 1.57 -1.23 -9.95
N ASN A 302 1.60 -2.53 -9.70
CA ASN A 302 1.67 -3.53 -10.77
C ASN A 302 0.27 -3.85 -11.29
N LEU A 303 0.01 -3.48 -12.54
CA LEU A 303 -1.18 -3.84 -13.30
C LEU A 303 -0.84 -4.92 -14.33
N PRO A 304 -1.84 -5.62 -14.91
CA PRO A 304 -1.56 -6.65 -15.92
C PRO A 304 -0.89 -6.09 -17.19
N GLU A 305 -1.10 -4.81 -17.51
CA GLU A 305 -0.47 -4.12 -18.64
C GLU A 305 0.95 -3.60 -18.35
N GLY A 306 1.35 -3.56 -17.08
CA GLY A 306 2.65 -3.05 -16.66
C GLY A 306 2.61 -2.34 -15.30
N ALA A 307 3.79 -1.98 -14.79
CA ALA A 307 3.91 -1.22 -13.57
C ALA A 307 3.66 0.28 -13.83
N LEU A 308 2.78 0.89 -13.04
CA LEU A 308 2.61 2.33 -12.97
C LEU A 308 3.52 2.91 -11.89
N ASP A 309 4.21 4.00 -12.22
CA ASP A 309 4.93 4.84 -11.26
C ASP A 309 3.96 5.95 -10.80
N MET A 310 3.60 5.94 -9.52
CA MET A 310 2.63 6.89 -8.96
C MET A 310 3.20 8.31 -8.87
N GLY A 311 4.54 8.47 -9.01
CA GLY A 311 5.22 9.76 -9.09
C GLY A 311 5.20 10.36 -10.51
N ARG A 312 4.49 9.72 -11.45
CA ARG A 312 4.30 10.19 -12.81
C ARG A 312 2.82 10.19 -13.16
N ASP A 313 2.46 11.03 -14.13
CA ASP A 313 1.11 11.07 -14.64
C ASP A 313 0.68 9.71 -15.19
N ILE A 314 -0.57 9.35 -14.95
CA ILE A 314 -1.15 8.11 -15.46
C ILE A 314 -1.11 8.14 -17.00
N PRO A 315 -0.55 7.11 -17.64
CA PRO A 315 -0.48 7.08 -19.09
C PRO A 315 -1.87 6.90 -19.70
N ALA A 316 -2.06 7.53 -20.85
CA ALA A 316 -3.25 7.33 -21.69
C ALA A 316 -3.43 5.84 -22.03
N LEU A 317 -4.66 5.48 -22.36
CA LEU A 317 -5.01 4.14 -22.82
C LEU A 317 -4.28 3.83 -24.13
N SER A 318 -4.19 2.54 -24.48
CA SER A 318 -3.60 2.09 -25.75
C SER A 318 -4.28 2.70 -26.99
N SER A 319 -5.53 3.16 -26.86
CA SER A 319 -6.26 3.92 -27.88
C SER A 319 -5.80 5.37 -28.05
N GLY A 320 -4.92 5.87 -27.18
CA GLY A 320 -4.51 7.28 -27.10
C GLY A 320 -5.48 8.18 -26.33
N LYS A 321 -6.61 7.65 -25.85
CA LYS A 321 -7.60 8.37 -25.04
C LYS A 321 -7.22 8.35 -23.56
N MET A 322 -7.58 9.39 -22.82
CA MET A 322 -7.38 9.46 -21.37
C MET A 322 -8.42 8.63 -20.60
N PHE A 323 -9.68 8.68 -21.04
CA PHE A 323 -10.81 8.04 -20.37
C PHE A 323 -11.67 7.24 -21.36
N PRO A 324 -12.40 6.21 -20.90
CA PRO A 324 -13.42 5.52 -21.70
C PRO A 324 -14.56 6.44 -22.13
N ALA A 325 -15.19 6.15 -23.27
CA ALA A 325 -16.17 7.04 -23.90
C ALA A 325 -17.37 7.37 -23.00
N GLU A 326 -17.90 6.40 -22.25
CA GLU A 326 -19.07 6.60 -21.38
C GLU A 326 -18.80 7.51 -20.18
N ILE A 327 -17.54 7.67 -19.78
CA ILE A 327 -17.11 8.49 -18.64
C ILE A 327 -16.04 9.50 -19.06
N GLU A 328 -15.94 9.82 -20.35
CA GLU A 328 -15.10 10.90 -20.86
C GLU A 328 -15.63 12.26 -20.38
N THR A 329 -16.94 12.39 -20.26
CA THR A 329 -17.64 13.49 -19.58
C THR A 329 -18.57 12.95 -18.51
N ILE A 330 -18.69 13.68 -17.40
CA ILE A 330 -19.50 13.25 -16.25
C ILE A 330 -20.78 14.09 -16.17
N ASP A 331 -21.94 13.44 -16.22
CA ASP A 331 -23.27 14.06 -16.09
C ASP A 331 -23.85 13.87 -14.67
N ASN A 332 -23.56 12.76 -14.00
CA ASN A 332 -23.97 12.50 -12.63
C ASN A 332 -23.48 13.59 -11.66
N ILE A 333 -24.41 14.30 -11.03
CA ILE A 333 -24.14 15.46 -10.17
C ILE A 333 -23.35 15.07 -8.91
N GLU A 334 -23.67 13.93 -8.30
CA GLU A 334 -22.98 13.45 -7.10
C GLU A 334 -21.54 13.06 -7.41
N LEU A 335 -21.31 12.39 -8.54
CA LEU A 335 -19.98 12.05 -9.01
C LEU A 335 -19.16 13.29 -9.33
N ARG A 336 -19.74 14.28 -10.02
CA ARG A 336 -19.06 15.56 -10.25
C ARG A 336 -18.68 16.26 -8.96
N ALA A 337 -19.57 16.28 -7.98
CA ALA A 337 -19.30 16.90 -6.68
C ALA A 337 -18.17 16.18 -5.94
N LEU A 338 -18.16 14.84 -5.98
CA LEU A 338 -17.09 14.04 -5.37
C LEU A 338 -15.75 14.24 -6.09
N LEU A 339 -15.74 14.26 -7.42
CA LEU A 339 -14.51 14.53 -8.18
C LEU A 339 -14.00 15.95 -7.95
N TYR A 340 -14.87 16.94 -7.78
CA TYR A 340 -14.44 18.29 -7.41
C TYR A 340 -13.70 18.35 -6.06
N GLU A 341 -14.02 17.43 -5.13
CA GLU A 341 -13.30 17.30 -3.85
C GLU A 341 -11.97 16.56 -4.01
N LEU A 342 -11.92 15.53 -4.85
CA LEU A 342 -10.81 14.56 -4.89
C LEU A 342 -9.81 14.78 -6.04
N ASP A 343 -10.28 15.26 -7.19
CA ASP A 343 -9.52 15.44 -8.42
C ASP A 343 -9.13 16.92 -8.58
N ARG A 344 -7.81 17.18 -8.50
CA ARG A 344 -7.23 18.53 -8.56
C ARG A 344 -7.02 18.99 -10.00
N SER A 345 -7.06 18.09 -10.98
CA SER A 345 -6.95 18.38 -12.41
C SER A 345 -8.11 17.77 -13.19
N PRO A 346 -9.33 18.31 -13.01
CA PRO A 346 -10.54 17.69 -13.51
C PRO A 346 -10.51 17.47 -15.02
N ASN A 347 -10.86 16.24 -15.44
CA ASN A 347 -10.97 15.83 -16.83
C ASN A 347 -9.65 15.81 -17.62
N THR A 348 -8.52 15.61 -16.94
CA THR A 348 -7.24 15.33 -17.57
C THR A 348 -6.43 14.36 -16.72
N LEU A 349 -5.57 13.55 -17.34
CA LEU A 349 -4.56 12.76 -16.61
C LEU A 349 -3.26 13.53 -16.37
N VAL A 350 -3.12 14.72 -16.98
CA VAL A 350 -1.95 15.60 -16.79
C VAL A 350 -2.01 16.23 -15.41
N GLY A 351 -0.98 16.04 -14.60
CA GLY A 351 -0.93 16.48 -13.21
C GLY A 351 -1.48 15.46 -12.21
N SER A 352 -1.83 14.25 -12.66
CA SER A 352 -2.29 13.17 -11.77
C SER A 352 -1.18 12.64 -10.87
N ALA A 353 0.09 12.83 -11.21
CA ALA A 353 1.23 12.41 -10.41
C ALA A 353 1.13 12.86 -8.93
N ALA A 354 1.35 11.93 -8.00
CA ALA A 354 1.53 12.27 -6.60
C ALA A 354 2.99 12.66 -6.36
N SER A 355 3.24 13.77 -5.66
CA SER A 355 4.58 14.13 -5.18
C SER A 355 4.83 13.57 -3.78
N ASP A 356 3.78 13.50 -2.96
CA ASP A 356 3.80 12.89 -1.64
C ASP A 356 2.62 11.92 -1.46
N TRP A 357 2.92 10.61 -1.51
CA TRP A 357 1.90 9.58 -1.32
C TRP A 357 1.35 9.52 0.12
N ALA A 358 2.03 10.13 1.10
CA ALA A 358 1.52 10.20 2.47
C ALA A 358 0.40 11.24 2.63
N ASP A 359 0.31 12.20 1.71
CA ASP A 359 -0.81 13.15 1.65
C ASP A 359 -2.05 12.47 1.03
N LEU A 360 -3.13 12.45 1.79
CA LEU A 360 -4.38 11.80 1.37
C LEU A 360 -5.00 12.45 0.13
N GLY A 361 -4.87 13.78 -0.02
CA GLY A 361 -5.43 14.50 -1.16
C GLY A 361 -4.69 14.16 -2.46
N GLU A 362 -3.35 14.13 -2.41
CA GLU A 362 -2.54 13.70 -3.54
C GLU A 362 -2.80 12.25 -3.94
N ARG A 363 -2.88 11.38 -2.94
CA ARG A 363 -3.16 9.97 -3.14
C ARG A 363 -4.54 9.74 -3.74
N MET A 364 -5.57 10.42 -3.21
CA MET A 364 -6.93 10.30 -3.75
C MET A 364 -7.06 10.86 -5.16
N HIS A 365 -6.37 11.96 -5.48
CA HIS A 365 -6.32 12.50 -6.84
C HIS A 365 -5.84 11.45 -7.85
N TYR A 366 -4.68 10.82 -7.58
CA TYR A 366 -4.15 9.76 -8.43
C TYR A 366 -5.12 8.58 -8.55
N ILE A 367 -5.73 8.16 -7.43
CA ILE A 367 -6.59 6.98 -7.39
C ILE A 367 -7.89 7.18 -8.17
N VAL A 368 -8.55 8.34 -8.09
CA VAL A 368 -9.80 8.57 -8.84
C VAL A 368 -9.55 8.66 -10.35
N ASP A 369 -8.42 9.22 -10.78
CA ASP A 369 -8.00 9.23 -12.18
C ASP A 369 -7.63 7.84 -12.69
N LEU A 370 -6.99 7.03 -11.84
CA LEU A 370 -6.71 5.63 -12.15
C LEU A 370 -8.00 4.84 -12.33
N PHE A 371 -8.95 5.00 -11.41
CA PHE A 371 -10.25 4.35 -11.50
C PHE A 371 -10.98 4.76 -12.77
N ARG A 372 -11.02 6.06 -13.09
CA ARG A 372 -11.68 6.57 -14.29
C ARG A 372 -11.03 6.05 -15.57
N SER A 373 -9.71 6.17 -15.68
CA SER A 373 -8.99 5.79 -16.89
C SER A 373 -9.05 4.29 -17.16
N ARG A 374 -8.94 3.46 -16.10
CA ARG A 374 -8.90 2.00 -16.23
C ARG A 374 -10.23 1.31 -15.96
N GLN A 375 -11.33 2.03 -15.79
CA GLN A 375 -12.64 1.43 -15.49
C GLN A 375 -13.05 0.33 -16.48
N GLN A 376 -12.69 0.46 -17.76
CA GLN A 376 -13.04 -0.52 -18.80
C GLN A 376 -11.84 -1.36 -19.27
N ALA A 377 -10.78 -1.45 -18.47
CA ALA A 377 -9.57 -2.21 -18.79
C ALA A 377 -9.80 -3.72 -18.58
N SER A 378 -10.30 -4.41 -19.62
CA SER A 378 -10.66 -5.84 -19.55
C SER A 378 -9.55 -6.78 -19.04
N ASP A 379 -8.28 -6.41 -19.22
CA ASP A 379 -7.13 -7.17 -18.72
C ASP A 379 -7.09 -7.27 -17.19
N MET A 380 -7.74 -6.35 -16.47
CA MET A 380 -7.87 -6.39 -15.01
C MET A 380 -8.71 -7.56 -14.51
N LEU A 381 -9.50 -8.21 -15.37
CA LEU A 381 -10.27 -9.43 -15.06
C LEU A 381 -9.43 -10.72 -15.09
N LYS A 382 -8.20 -10.65 -15.62
CA LYS A 382 -7.29 -11.80 -15.65
C LYS A 382 -6.95 -12.23 -14.23
N ALA A 383 -6.73 -13.54 -14.05
CA ALA A 383 -6.31 -14.06 -12.76
C ALA A 383 -4.93 -13.47 -12.38
N PRO A 384 -4.72 -13.09 -11.11
CA PRO A 384 -3.46 -12.48 -10.67
C PRO A 384 -2.31 -13.49 -10.66
N PHE A 385 -2.59 -14.79 -10.57
CA PHE A 385 -1.57 -15.85 -10.55
C PHE A 385 -1.85 -16.91 -11.63
N THR A 386 -0.86 -17.74 -11.93
CA THR A 386 -1.02 -18.86 -12.87
C THR A 386 -1.94 -19.95 -12.30
N PRO A 387 -2.58 -20.78 -13.13
CA PRO A 387 -3.47 -21.85 -12.65
C PRO A 387 -2.84 -22.79 -11.60
N ALA A 388 -1.58 -23.17 -11.79
CA ALA A 388 -0.86 -24.02 -10.84
C ALA A 388 -0.63 -23.32 -9.49
N GLN A 389 -0.30 -22.02 -9.51
CA GLN A 389 -0.15 -21.22 -8.29
C GLN A 389 -1.50 -21.08 -7.55
N ILE A 390 -2.59 -20.84 -8.30
CA ILE A 390 -3.95 -20.75 -7.74
C ILE A 390 -4.33 -22.02 -6.96
N GLU A 391 -4.06 -23.20 -7.53
CA GLU A 391 -4.37 -24.48 -6.88
C GLU A 391 -3.61 -24.65 -5.55
N VAL A 392 -2.35 -24.22 -5.49
CA VAL A 392 -1.54 -24.26 -4.27
C VAL A 392 -2.08 -23.27 -3.23
N ILE A 393 -2.36 -22.02 -3.63
CA ILE A 393 -2.86 -20.97 -2.74
C ILE A 393 -4.21 -21.37 -2.12
N ARG A 394 -5.14 -21.89 -2.93
CA ARG A 394 -6.46 -22.34 -2.47
C ARG A 394 -6.40 -23.50 -1.48
N ARG A 395 -5.35 -24.32 -1.52
CA ARG A 395 -5.08 -25.38 -0.54
C ARG A 395 -4.33 -24.89 0.71
N GLY A 396 -4.06 -23.59 0.83
CA GLY A 396 -3.32 -23.04 1.96
C GLY A 396 -1.80 -23.15 1.83
N GLY A 397 -1.27 -23.37 0.63
CA GLY A 397 0.17 -23.46 0.38
C GLY A 397 0.78 -22.17 -0.18
N LEU A 398 2.10 -22.04 -0.05
CA LEU A 398 2.89 -21.01 -0.72
C LEU A 398 3.45 -21.57 -2.04
N PRO A 399 3.02 -21.06 -3.20
CA PRO A 399 3.52 -21.53 -4.48
C PRO A 399 4.94 -21.03 -4.78
N GLN A 400 5.62 -21.73 -5.68
CA GLN A 400 6.93 -21.35 -6.21
C GLN A 400 6.81 -20.38 -7.41
N GLY A 401 7.91 -19.70 -7.74
CA GLY A 401 8.03 -18.80 -8.88
C GLY A 401 7.68 -17.35 -8.56
N SER A 402 7.59 -16.51 -9.60
CA SER A 402 7.19 -15.10 -9.46
C SER A 402 5.72 -15.02 -9.07
N LEU A 403 5.42 -14.24 -8.03
CA LEU A 403 4.07 -14.08 -7.49
C LEU A 403 3.45 -12.74 -7.87
#